data_AF-A0A353C1I8-F1
#
_entry.id   AF-A0A353C1I8-F1
#
_cell.length_a   1.000
_cell.length_b   1.000
_cell.length_c   1.000
_cell.angle_alpha   90.00
_cell.angle_beta   90.00
_cell.angle_gamma   90.00
#
_symmetry.space_group_name_H-M   'P 1'
#
loop_
_entity.id
_entity.type
_entity.pdbx_description
1 polymer ?
#
loop_
_entity_poly.entity_id
_entity_poly.type
_entity_poly.pdbx_seq_one_letter_code
_entity_poly.pdbx_strand_id
1 'polypeptide(L)'
;MKKYILSLVLAIIIIFTGSYCLAETSTTELSKLLEEGRFQEIILKARKELRRQPDNPEINLRLGQALTERLQFTEAIPYLEKANHQNDYLWIKGWALDYLGRCYFATNALDESRADFKECLELKATPNGLNDATYYDNLFGFSERFAKWSTIPSEHFIFHFEQPSKVQDTAAFIRDYENAFTKIAPFFQAKIPRKIQYFIWNSDELMRFFHSPGGFTNSEYCIIHARYFQSAGHEMTQVFSYYIHPFPVRVGLINEGVAVYFDQTGTDQLKLARWLLAEHDVHQVSIRELWNQWNQLPEEESYPVAGSFVKYLMEHGGEQKFKRLLADQSIENARRIYGSRLDRFIKDFEKLLSSPNEVVKIDALKLTKAYWSNDPQMQNLGMADDPRCFFVELEMPRSDILPDQLGGFPKDIPQEYRTFILTADGKLPIAVNTDTMKMTLNNQSYWYIQFEISNDDFNKMEPGIEYRLAAVKADPKNRIRISPEVKLTRSVSEK
;
A
#
# COMPACT_ATOMS: atom_id res chain seq x y z
N MET A 1 -13.73 31.59 -68.66
CA MET A 1 -13.25 30.37 -67.95
C MET A 1 -12.06 30.61 -67.02
N LYS A 2 -10.90 31.11 -67.48
CA LYS A 2 -9.69 31.28 -66.62
C LYS A 2 -9.88 32.12 -65.33
N LYS A 3 -10.64 33.23 -65.38
CA LYS A 3 -10.94 34.07 -64.18
C LYS A 3 -11.82 33.36 -63.13
N TYR A 4 -12.75 32.52 -63.57
CA TYR A 4 -13.64 31.76 -62.68
C TYR A 4 -12.91 30.59 -62.01
N ILE A 5 -12.01 29.92 -62.75
CA ILE A 5 -11.15 28.86 -62.18
C ILE A 5 -10.19 29.44 -61.14
N LEU A 6 -9.57 30.59 -61.42
CA LEU A 6 -8.67 31.25 -60.46
C LEU A 6 -9.40 31.69 -59.17
N SER A 7 -10.63 32.21 -59.30
CA SER A 7 -11.45 32.63 -58.15
C SER A 7 -11.94 31.43 -57.32
N LEU A 8 -12.27 30.31 -57.97
CA LEU A 8 -12.64 29.06 -57.29
C LEU A 8 -11.45 28.45 -56.54
N VAL A 9 -10.27 28.43 -57.16
CA VAL A 9 -9.03 27.95 -56.51
C VAL A 9 -8.66 28.85 -55.32
N LEU A 10 -8.79 30.17 -55.42
CA LEU A 10 -8.53 31.08 -54.31
C LEU A 10 -9.52 30.88 -53.16
N ALA A 11 -10.81 30.69 -53.46
CA ALA A 11 -11.84 30.42 -52.46
C ALA A 11 -11.61 29.08 -51.75
N ILE A 12 -11.23 28.03 -52.49
CA ILE A 12 -10.84 26.74 -51.92
C ILE A 12 -9.62 26.91 -51.02
N ILE A 13 -8.57 27.61 -51.47
CA ILE A 13 -7.37 27.86 -50.65
C ILE A 13 -7.72 28.62 -49.36
N ILE A 14 -8.55 29.66 -49.42
CA ILE A 14 -8.97 30.43 -48.22
C ILE A 14 -9.81 29.59 -47.26
N ILE A 15 -10.70 28.73 -47.78
CA ILE A 15 -11.50 27.82 -46.95
C ILE A 15 -10.59 26.76 -46.29
N PHE A 16 -9.62 26.22 -47.03
CA PHE A 16 -8.66 25.25 -46.51
C PHE A 16 -7.72 25.88 -45.47
N THR A 17 -7.14 27.07 -45.73
CA THR A 17 -6.24 27.75 -44.78
C THR A 17 -6.97 28.25 -43.55
N GLY A 18 -8.20 28.77 -43.69
CA GLY A 18 -9.04 29.16 -42.57
C GLY A 18 -9.45 27.97 -41.69
N SER A 19 -9.75 26.82 -42.31
CA SER A 19 -10.06 25.59 -41.57
C SER A 19 -8.83 25.01 -40.85
N TYR A 20 -7.64 25.13 -41.45
CA TYR A 20 -6.37 24.70 -40.85
C TYR A 20 -5.99 25.55 -39.63
N CYS A 21 -6.05 26.89 -39.76
CA CYS A 21 -5.70 27.81 -38.68
C CYS A 21 -6.69 27.67 -37.48
N LEU A 22 -7.98 27.48 -37.76
CA LEU A 22 -8.96 27.20 -36.70
C LEU A 22 -8.73 25.85 -36.01
N ALA A 23 -8.31 24.82 -36.76
CA ALA A 23 -7.99 23.50 -36.18
C ALA A 23 -6.78 23.57 -35.24
N GLU A 24 -5.71 24.26 -35.64
CA GLU A 24 -4.48 24.44 -34.86
C GLU A 24 -4.72 25.26 -33.57
N THR A 25 -5.61 26.26 -33.63
CA THR A 25 -6.02 27.03 -32.44
C THR A 25 -6.84 26.18 -31.47
N SER A 26 -7.69 25.28 -32.00
CA SER A 26 -8.53 24.36 -31.22
C SER A 26 -7.70 23.31 -30.48
N THR A 27 -6.77 22.64 -31.16
CA THR A 27 -5.96 21.58 -30.56
C THR A 27 -5.02 22.11 -29.48
N THR A 28 -4.52 23.34 -29.65
CA THR A 28 -3.77 24.07 -28.61
C THR A 28 -4.62 24.30 -27.35
N GLU A 29 -5.89 24.70 -27.52
CA GLU A 29 -6.79 24.91 -26.38
C GLU A 29 -7.13 23.60 -25.67
N LEU A 30 -7.41 22.52 -26.40
CA LEU A 30 -7.67 21.20 -25.80
C LEU A 30 -6.46 20.67 -25.02
N SER A 31 -5.25 20.89 -25.53
CA SER A 31 -4.02 20.49 -24.85
C SER A 31 -3.81 21.26 -23.54
N LYS A 32 -4.10 22.58 -23.53
CA LYS A 32 -4.08 23.37 -22.30
C LYS A 32 -5.10 22.88 -21.26
N LEU A 33 -6.32 22.57 -21.70
CA LEU A 33 -7.34 22.03 -20.79
C LEU A 33 -6.94 20.65 -20.22
N LEU A 34 -6.20 19.86 -20.98
CA LEU A 34 -5.66 18.57 -20.52
C LEU A 34 -4.61 18.78 -19.41
N GLU A 35 -3.69 19.72 -19.60
CA GLU A 35 -2.72 20.11 -18.57
C GLU A 35 -3.39 20.66 -17.30
N GLU A 36 -4.52 21.36 -17.44
CA GLU A 36 -5.33 21.85 -16.33
C GLU A 36 -6.24 20.76 -15.70
N GLY A 37 -6.26 19.55 -16.24
CA GLY A 37 -7.13 18.45 -15.76
C GLY A 37 -8.64 18.70 -15.97
N ARG A 38 -9.02 19.62 -16.87
CA ARG A 38 -10.42 20.03 -17.11
C ARG A 38 -11.12 19.11 -18.10
N PHE A 39 -11.11 17.81 -17.81
CA PHE A 39 -11.56 16.75 -18.70
C PHE A 39 -13.00 16.92 -19.21
N GLN A 40 -13.92 17.39 -18.36
CA GLN A 40 -15.31 17.60 -18.76
C GLN A 40 -15.44 18.66 -19.87
N GLU A 41 -14.60 19.69 -19.85
CA GLU A 41 -14.60 20.73 -20.88
C GLU A 41 -13.98 20.25 -22.18
N ILE A 42 -12.93 19.43 -22.09
CA ILE A 42 -12.35 18.73 -23.25
C ILE A 42 -13.43 17.90 -23.94
N ILE A 43 -14.18 17.09 -23.18
CA ILE A 43 -15.26 16.25 -23.71
C ILE A 43 -16.29 17.10 -24.49
N LEU A 44 -16.74 18.21 -23.90
CA LEU A 44 -17.74 19.08 -24.54
C LEU A 44 -17.21 19.76 -25.81
N LYS A 45 -15.97 20.29 -25.77
CA LYS A 45 -15.36 21.01 -26.89
C LYS A 45 -14.95 20.06 -28.02
N ALA A 46 -14.23 18.99 -27.71
CA ALA A 46 -13.80 18.01 -28.70
C ALA A 46 -14.98 17.39 -29.44
N ARG A 47 -16.08 17.03 -28.75
CA ARG A 47 -17.32 16.57 -29.41
C ARG A 47 -17.91 17.59 -30.37
N LYS A 48 -17.84 18.89 -30.05
CA LYS A 48 -18.33 19.96 -30.95
C LYS A 48 -17.45 20.09 -32.18
N GLU A 49 -16.16 19.92 -32.05
CA GLU A 49 -15.19 20.02 -33.15
C GLU A 49 -15.23 18.78 -34.06
N LEU A 50 -15.34 17.58 -33.49
CA LEU A 50 -15.47 16.32 -34.25
C LEU A 50 -16.76 16.27 -35.10
N ARG A 51 -17.79 17.06 -34.79
CA ARG A 51 -18.93 17.22 -35.71
C ARG A 51 -18.56 17.86 -37.04
N ARG A 52 -17.47 18.65 -37.08
CA ARG A 52 -16.96 19.32 -38.28
C ARG A 52 -15.78 18.57 -38.88
N GLN A 53 -14.95 17.95 -38.05
CA GLN A 53 -13.74 17.23 -38.44
C GLN A 53 -13.72 15.84 -37.79
N PRO A 54 -14.58 14.90 -38.23
CA PRO A 54 -14.80 13.62 -37.54
C PRO A 54 -13.57 12.72 -37.47
N ASP A 55 -12.65 12.88 -38.41
CA ASP A 55 -11.44 12.06 -38.55
C ASP A 55 -10.17 12.84 -38.14
N ASN A 56 -10.29 13.98 -37.44
CA ASN A 56 -9.13 14.70 -36.92
C ASN A 56 -8.48 13.85 -35.80
N PRO A 57 -7.25 13.35 -35.99
CA PRO A 57 -6.69 12.36 -35.08
C PRO A 57 -6.31 12.95 -33.71
N GLU A 58 -5.86 14.21 -33.67
CA GLU A 58 -5.50 14.86 -32.42
C GLU A 58 -6.75 15.16 -31.56
N ILE A 59 -7.84 15.63 -32.17
CA ILE A 59 -9.09 15.88 -31.43
C ILE A 59 -9.69 14.55 -30.93
N ASN A 60 -9.63 13.49 -31.74
CA ASN A 60 -10.04 12.15 -31.34
C ASN A 60 -9.18 11.65 -30.16
N LEU A 61 -7.85 11.84 -30.19
CA LEU A 61 -6.96 11.51 -29.08
C LEU A 61 -7.35 12.28 -27.81
N ARG A 62 -7.50 13.61 -27.87
CA ARG A 62 -7.83 14.42 -26.70
C ARG A 62 -9.17 14.04 -26.09
N LEU A 63 -10.18 13.73 -26.91
CA LEU A 63 -11.46 13.23 -26.42
C LEU A 63 -11.31 11.85 -25.75
N GLY A 64 -10.59 10.93 -26.39
CA GLY A 64 -10.29 9.62 -25.84
C GLY A 64 -9.60 9.71 -24.48
N GLN A 65 -8.53 10.51 -24.38
CA GLN A 65 -7.80 10.77 -23.14
C GLN A 65 -8.73 11.28 -22.03
N ALA A 66 -9.50 12.34 -22.32
CA ALA A 66 -10.42 12.92 -21.34
C ALA A 66 -11.53 11.95 -20.90
N LEU A 67 -11.99 11.06 -21.78
CA LEU A 67 -12.95 10.02 -21.43
C LEU A 67 -12.30 8.95 -20.54
N THR A 68 -11.07 8.51 -20.83
CA THR A 68 -10.31 7.56 -20.00
C THR A 68 -10.05 8.11 -18.59
N GLU A 69 -9.61 9.36 -18.47
CA GLU A 69 -9.41 10.06 -17.18
C GLU A 69 -10.72 10.27 -16.40
N ARG A 70 -11.86 10.08 -17.07
CA ARG A 70 -13.20 10.09 -16.46
C ARG A 70 -13.77 8.69 -16.27
N LEU A 71 -12.95 7.65 -16.45
CA LEU A 71 -13.28 6.22 -16.35
C LEU A 71 -14.37 5.77 -17.34
N GLN A 72 -14.59 6.53 -18.41
CA GLN A 72 -15.54 6.22 -19.47
C GLN A 72 -14.87 5.35 -20.54
N PHE A 73 -14.23 4.25 -20.11
CA PHE A 73 -13.32 3.44 -20.92
C PHE A 73 -13.96 2.94 -22.21
N THR A 74 -15.17 2.36 -22.14
CA THR A 74 -15.89 1.86 -23.32
C THR A 74 -16.21 2.97 -24.33
N GLU A 75 -16.48 4.18 -23.85
CA GLU A 75 -16.76 5.33 -24.73
C GLU A 75 -15.48 5.90 -25.34
N ALA A 76 -14.34 5.79 -24.64
CA ALA A 76 -13.05 6.28 -25.11
C ALA A 76 -12.48 5.47 -26.29
N ILE A 77 -12.63 4.14 -26.25
CA ILE A 77 -12.06 3.20 -27.24
C ILE A 77 -12.26 3.65 -28.70
N PRO A 78 -13.49 3.90 -29.21
CA PRO A 78 -13.66 4.22 -30.63
C PRO A 78 -12.98 5.53 -31.06
N TYR A 79 -12.78 6.48 -30.14
CA TYR A 79 -12.04 7.71 -30.43
C TYR A 79 -10.53 7.47 -30.45
N LEU A 80 -10.03 6.65 -29.52
CA LEU A 80 -8.61 6.29 -29.49
C LEU A 80 -8.22 5.39 -30.67
N GLU A 81 -9.09 4.47 -31.10
CA GLU A 81 -8.88 3.66 -32.32
C GLU A 81 -8.76 4.56 -33.57
N LYS A 82 -9.64 5.55 -33.72
CA LYS A 82 -9.53 6.54 -34.79
C LYS A 82 -8.23 7.31 -34.72
N ALA A 83 -7.86 7.76 -33.53
CA ALA A 83 -6.58 8.44 -33.31
C ALA A 83 -5.41 7.54 -33.70
N ASN A 84 -5.42 6.24 -33.39
CA ASN A 84 -4.38 5.27 -33.75
C ASN A 84 -4.27 5.03 -35.28
N HIS A 85 -5.40 4.81 -35.96
CA HIS A 85 -5.41 4.36 -37.36
C HIS A 85 -5.46 5.47 -38.43
N GLN A 86 -5.90 6.68 -38.08
CA GLN A 86 -6.12 7.77 -39.04
C GLN A 86 -5.13 8.92 -38.88
N ASN A 87 -3.84 8.62 -38.69
CA ASN A 87 -2.81 9.64 -38.51
C ASN A 87 -1.41 9.17 -38.96
N ASP A 88 -0.56 10.10 -39.41
CA ASP A 88 0.84 9.83 -39.76
C ASP A 88 1.82 10.23 -38.63
N TYR A 89 1.31 10.72 -37.49
CA TYR A 89 2.08 11.27 -36.39
C TYR A 89 2.35 10.22 -35.32
N LEU A 90 3.58 9.70 -35.28
CA LEU A 90 3.99 8.68 -34.30
C LEU A 90 3.64 9.03 -32.85
N TRP A 91 3.71 10.30 -32.46
CA TRP A 91 3.35 10.73 -31.11
C TRP A 91 1.86 10.56 -30.79
N ILE A 92 0.95 10.82 -31.75
CA ILE A 92 -0.49 10.57 -31.58
C ILE A 92 -0.72 9.07 -31.46
N LYS A 93 -0.10 8.29 -32.35
CA LYS A 93 -0.18 6.84 -32.33
C LYS A 93 0.26 6.25 -30.99
N GLY A 94 1.42 6.66 -30.47
CA GLY A 94 1.94 6.18 -29.19
C GLY A 94 1.00 6.46 -28.02
N TRP A 95 0.50 7.70 -27.90
CA TRP A 95 -0.47 8.04 -26.86
C TRP A 95 -1.84 7.36 -27.05
N ALA A 96 -2.28 7.14 -28.29
CA ALA A 96 -3.51 6.40 -28.56
C ALA A 96 -3.39 4.94 -28.11
N LEU A 97 -2.29 4.26 -28.42
CA LEU A 97 -2.01 2.89 -27.99
C LEU A 97 -1.94 2.77 -26.47
N ASP A 98 -1.22 3.68 -25.80
CA ASP A 98 -1.13 3.71 -24.34
C ASP A 98 -2.51 3.82 -23.66
N TYR A 99 -3.34 4.77 -24.11
CA TYR A 99 -4.70 4.95 -23.58
C TYR A 99 -5.65 3.82 -24.00
N LEU A 100 -5.50 3.21 -25.19
CA LEU A 100 -6.25 2.02 -25.58
C LEU A 100 -5.90 0.85 -24.66
N GLY A 101 -4.61 0.62 -24.41
CA GLY A 101 -4.13 -0.37 -23.46
C GLY A 101 -4.83 -0.25 -22.11
N ARG A 102 -4.88 0.96 -21.55
CA ARG A 102 -5.63 1.28 -20.33
C ARG A 102 -7.12 0.95 -20.42
N CYS A 103 -7.79 1.36 -21.50
CA CYS A 103 -9.22 1.13 -21.68
C CYS A 103 -9.58 -0.36 -21.83
N TYR A 104 -8.79 -1.08 -22.62
CA TYR A 104 -8.94 -2.52 -22.80
C TYR A 104 -8.69 -3.29 -21.52
N PHE A 105 -7.70 -2.88 -20.72
CA PHE A 105 -7.50 -3.46 -19.39
C PHE A 105 -8.76 -3.30 -18.55
N ALA A 106 -9.28 -2.07 -18.42
CA ALA A 106 -10.46 -1.77 -17.60
C ALA A 106 -11.72 -2.50 -18.07
N THR A 107 -11.87 -2.73 -19.38
CA THR A 107 -12.99 -3.45 -19.98
C THR A 107 -12.76 -4.96 -20.09
N ASN A 108 -11.68 -5.47 -19.47
CA ASN A 108 -11.32 -6.89 -19.39
C ASN A 108 -10.94 -7.54 -20.75
N ALA A 109 -10.56 -6.73 -21.74
CA ALA A 109 -9.95 -7.14 -23.01
C ALA A 109 -8.42 -7.21 -22.84
N LEU A 110 -7.95 -8.21 -22.10
CA LEU A 110 -6.55 -8.26 -21.61
C LEU A 110 -5.53 -8.52 -22.72
N ASP A 111 -5.90 -9.24 -23.79
CA ASP A 111 -5.00 -9.56 -24.90
C ASP A 111 -4.76 -8.33 -25.78
N GLU A 112 -5.83 -7.59 -26.09
CA GLU A 112 -5.78 -6.30 -26.79
C GLU A 112 -4.98 -5.29 -25.98
N SER A 113 -5.25 -5.21 -24.68
CA SER A 113 -4.52 -4.33 -23.76
C SER A 113 -3.01 -4.59 -23.80
N ARG A 114 -2.60 -5.87 -23.69
CA ARG A 114 -1.19 -6.28 -23.76
C ARG A 114 -0.57 -5.97 -25.12
N ALA A 115 -1.30 -6.20 -26.21
CA ALA A 115 -0.82 -5.92 -27.55
C ALA A 115 -0.54 -4.43 -27.76
N ASP A 116 -1.44 -3.57 -27.31
CA ASP A 116 -1.31 -2.11 -27.43
C ASP A 116 -0.14 -1.56 -26.60
N PHE A 117 0.03 -2.03 -25.35
CA PHE A 117 1.22 -1.64 -24.57
C PHE A 117 2.50 -2.11 -25.22
N LYS A 118 2.55 -3.36 -25.71
CA LYS A 118 3.72 -3.87 -26.42
C LYS A 118 4.06 -3.01 -27.63
N GLU A 119 3.07 -2.68 -28.47
CA GLU A 119 3.28 -1.84 -29.64
C GLU A 119 3.73 -0.43 -29.24
N CYS A 120 3.15 0.17 -28.19
CA CYS A 120 3.56 1.48 -27.67
C CYS A 120 5.04 1.48 -27.22
N LEU A 121 5.44 0.46 -26.45
CA LEU A 121 6.81 0.29 -25.94
C LEU A 121 7.84 0.03 -27.05
N GLU A 122 7.43 -0.63 -28.13
CA GLU A 122 8.25 -0.83 -29.34
C GLU A 122 8.38 0.46 -30.16
N LEU A 123 7.28 1.21 -30.29
CA LEU A 123 7.21 2.46 -31.04
C LEU A 123 8.07 3.58 -30.44
N LYS A 124 8.12 3.67 -29.10
CA LYS A 124 8.91 4.67 -28.36
C LYS A 124 8.68 6.10 -28.86
N ALA A 125 7.43 6.43 -29.18
CA ALA A 125 7.08 7.63 -29.91
C ALA A 125 7.50 8.92 -29.20
N THR A 126 7.41 8.94 -27.87
CA THR A 126 7.89 10.05 -27.02
C THR A 126 8.45 9.51 -25.71
N PRO A 127 9.38 10.22 -25.03
CA PRO A 127 9.88 9.80 -23.72
C PRO A 127 8.78 9.70 -22.65
N ASN A 128 7.86 10.66 -22.61
CA ASN A 128 6.79 10.68 -21.62
C ASN A 128 5.79 9.53 -21.85
N GLY A 129 5.37 9.32 -23.10
CA GLY A 129 4.47 8.19 -23.42
C GLY A 129 5.14 6.83 -23.21
N LEU A 130 6.45 6.71 -23.44
CA LEU A 130 7.20 5.50 -23.11
C LEU A 130 7.21 5.24 -21.59
N ASN A 131 7.44 6.27 -20.78
CA ASN A 131 7.42 6.15 -19.32
C ASN A 131 6.03 5.78 -18.80
N ASP A 132 4.97 6.41 -19.32
CA ASP A 132 3.58 6.13 -18.93
C ASP A 132 3.18 4.69 -19.29
N ALA A 133 3.43 4.28 -20.54
CA ALA A 133 3.17 2.92 -20.99
C ALA A 133 3.99 1.89 -20.21
N THR A 134 5.24 2.20 -19.86
CA THR A 134 6.07 1.33 -19.01
C THR A 134 5.49 1.20 -17.60
N TYR A 135 4.99 2.30 -17.03
CA TYR A 135 4.34 2.27 -15.73
C TYR A 135 3.09 1.38 -15.76
N TYR A 136 2.19 1.57 -16.73
CA TYR A 136 0.96 0.79 -16.82
C TYR A 136 1.21 -0.68 -17.21
N ASP A 137 2.16 -0.96 -18.10
CA ASP A 137 2.59 -2.33 -18.42
C ASP A 137 3.08 -3.09 -17.17
N ASN A 138 3.80 -2.40 -16.28
CA ASN A 138 4.22 -2.98 -14.99
C ASN A 138 3.07 -3.08 -13.99
N LEU A 139 2.22 -2.05 -13.89
CA LEU A 139 1.07 -2.02 -13.00
C LEU A 139 0.08 -3.15 -13.34
N PHE A 140 -0.11 -3.44 -14.62
CA PHE A 140 -1.06 -4.44 -15.10
C PHE A 140 -0.50 -5.86 -15.10
N GLY A 141 0.78 -6.04 -14.74
CA GLY A 141 1.43 -7.34 -14.72
C GLY A 141 1.76 -7.89 -16.11
N PHE A 142 1.92 -7.02 -17.12
CA PHE A 142 2.17 -7.43 -18.49
C PHE A 142 3.64 -7.61 -18.82
N SER A 143 4.52 -6.84 -18.17
CA SER A 143 5.96 -6.95 -18.31
C SER A 143 6.48 -8.39 -18.16
N GLU A 144 7.53 -8.75 -18.90
CA GLU A 144 8.15 -10.08 -18.88
C GLU A 144 8.57 -10.55 -17.47
N ARG A 145 8.81 -9.61 -16.53
CA ARG A 145 9.12 -9.94 -15.14
C ARG A 145 8.04 -10.79 -14.47
N PHE A 146 6.78 -10.58 -14.85
CA PHE A 146 5.63 -11.29 -14.29
C PHE A 146 5.44 -12.66 -14.93
N ALA A 147 6.16 -13.00 -16.01
CA ALA A 147 5.99 -14.26 -16.74
C ALA A 147 6.28 -15.51 -15.88
N LYS A 148 7.09 -15.37 -14.83
CA LYS A 148 7.41 -16.45 -13.89
C LYS A 148 6.56 -16.43 -12.62
N TRP A 149 5.69 -15.45 -12.46
CA TRP A 149 4.86 -15.32 -11.27
C TRP A 149 3.73 -16.36 -11.30
N SER A 150 3.39 -16.88 -10.12
CA SER A 150 2.25 -17.79 -10.00
C SER A 150 0.96 -16.99 -9.92
N THR A 151 0.01 -17.30 -10.78
CA THR A 151 -1.31 -16.64 -10.80
C THR A 151 -2.37 -17.60 -10.29
N ILE A 152 -3.05 -17.23 -9.20
CA ILE A 152 -4.06 -18.06 -8.54
C ILE A 152 -5.36 -17.25 -8.43
N PRO A 153 -6.40 -17.56 -9.21
CA PRO A 153 -7.70 -16.94 -9.06
C PRO A 153 -8.42 -17.46 -7.81
N SER A 154 -9.23 -16.58 -7.23
CA SER A 154 -10.12 -16.86 -6.09
C SER A 154 -11.52 -16.29 -6.39
N GLU A 155 -12.39 -16.12 -5.41
CA GLU A 155 -13.75 -15.62 -5.63
C GLU A 155 -13.73 -14.15 -6.05
N HIS A 156 -13.06 -13.29 -5.29
CA HIS A 156 -13.03 -11.84 -5.49
C HIS A 156 -11.68 -11.31 -5.99
N PHE A 157 -10.63 -12.11 -5.91
CA PHE A 157 -9.28 -11.70 -6.31
C PHE A 157 -8.68 -12.60 -7.37
N ILE A 158 -7.63 -12.09 -8.02
CA ILE A 158 -6.64 -12.85 -8.75
C ILE A 158 -5.30 -12.51 -8.11
N PHE A 159 -4.67 -13.49 -7.46
CA PHE A 159 -3.40 -13.28 -6.76
C PHE A 159 -2.24 -13.62 -7.69
N HIS A 160 -1.24 -12.74 -7.74
CA HIS A 160 0.00 -12.93 -8.48
C HIS A 160 1.18 -12.96 -7.51
N PHE A 161 1.78 -14.12 -7.31
CA PHE A 161 2.90 -14.31 -6.38
C PHE A 161 4.23 -14.33 -7.12
N GLU A 162 5.16 -13.46 -6.70
CA GLU A 162 6.53 -13.44 -7.23
C GLU A 162 7.26 -14.77 -6.96
N GLN A 163 7.22 -15.24 -5.71
CA GLN A 163 7.80 -16.52 -5.30
C GLN A 163 6.89 -17.19 -4.25
N PRO A 164 5.92 -18.02 -4.67
CA PRO A 164 4.96 -18.65 -3.77
C PRO A 164 5.60 -19.39 -2.59
N SER A 165 6.79 -19.97 -2.77
CA SER A 165 7.50 -20.72 -1.71
C SER A 165 7.89 -19.88 -0.49
N LYS A 166 7.90 -18.55 -0.60
CA LYS A 166 8.13 -17.64 0.54
C LYS A 166 6.85 -17.34 1.31
N VAL A 167 5.68 -17.63 0.74
CA VAL A 167 4.40 -17.62 1.44
C VAL A 167 4.12 -19.05 1.91
N GLN A 168 4.34 -19.28 3.21
CA GLN A 168 4.31 -20.62 3.82
C GLN A 168 3.09 -21.45 3.45
N ASP A 169 1.91 -20.81 3.45
CA ASP A 169 0.65 -21.41 3.02
C ASP A 169 -0.12 -20.39 2.17
N THR A 170 0.03 -20.50 0.85
CA THR A 170 -0.68 -19.65 -0.12
C THR A 170 -2.19 -19.84 -0.06
N ALA A 171 -2.68 -21.04 0.28
CA ALA A 171 -4.11 -21.28 0.42
C ALA A 171 -4.69 -20.61 1.67
N ALA A 172 -3.95 -20.61 2.78
CA ALA A 172 -4.31 -19.82 3.97
C ALA A 172 -4.28 -18.33 3.71
N PHE A 173 -3.24 -17.83 3.03
CA PHE A 173 -3.13 -16.43 2.64
C PHE A 173 -4.37 -15.99 1.84
N ILE A 174 -4.70 -16.71 0.76
CA ILE A 174 -5.86 -16.41 -0.08
C ILE A 174 -7.16 -16.43 0.73
N ARG A 175 -7.34 -17.45 1.57
CA ARG A 175 -8.53 -17.58 2.43
C ARG A 175 -8.69 -16.41 3.40
N ASP A 176 -7.59 -15.92 3.97
CA ASP A 176 -7.65 -14.81 4.92
C ASP A 176 -8.02 -13.49 4.25
N TYR A 177 -7.54 -13.26 3.03
CA TYR A 177 -7.94 -12.11 2.22
C TYR A 177 -9.40 -12.19 1.75
N GLU A 178 -9.88 -13.38 1.36
CA GLU A 178 -11.30 -13.58 1.02
C GLU A 178 -12.22 -13.40 2.24
N ASN A 179 -11.78 -13.86 3.41
CA ASN A 179 -12.48 -13.61 4.67
C ASN A 179 -12.53 -12.11 5.01
N ALA A 180 -11.42 -11.38 4.81
CA ALA A 180 -11.38 -9.93 4.99
C ALA A 180 -12.34 -9.22 4.02
N PHE A 181 -12.35 -9.60 2.74
CA PHE A 181 -13.28 -9.07 1.75
C PHE A 181 -14.73 -9.24 2.20
N THR A 182 -15.10 -10.46 2.64
CA THR A 182 -16.46 -10.78 3.11
C THR A 182 -16.88 -9.96 4.34
N LYS A 183 -15.93 -9.60 5.22
CA LYS A 183 -16.19 -8.76 6.40
C LYS A 183 -16.33 -7.28 6.04
N ILE A 184 -15.54 -6.80 5.08
CA ILE A 184 -15.43 -5.38 4.74
C ILE A 184 -16.50 -4.95 3.73
N ALA A 185 -16.75 -5.76 2.70
CA ALA A 185 -17.66 -5.44 1.60
C ALA A 185 -19.08 -5.01 2.05
N PRO A 186 -19.73 -5.64 3.06
CA PRO A 186 -21.07 -5.26 3.50
C PRO A 186 -21.17 -3.82 4.03
N PHE A 187 -20.09 -3.26 4.56
CA PHE A 187 -20.06 -1.87 4.99
C PHE A 187 -20.17 -0.94 3.78
N PHE A 188 -19.32 -1.12 2.77
CA PHE A 188 -19.24 -0.21 1.63
C PHE A 188 -20.36 -0.40 0.63
N GLN A 189 -20.83 -1.64 0.43
CA GLN A 189 -21.81 -2.00 -0.59
C GLN A 189 -21.41 -1.50 -1.99
N ALA A 190 -20.10 -1.38 -2.21
CA ALA A 190 -19.55 -0.89 -3.47
C ALA A 190 -19.65 -1.97 -4.54
N LYS A 191 -20.01 -1.56 -5.76
CA LYS A 191 -20.03 -2.46 -6.90
C LYS A 191 -18.64 -2.46 -7.56
N ILE A 192 -17.81 -3.41 -7.17
CA ILE A 192 -16.48 -3.57 -7.76
C ILE A 192 -16.66 -4.14 -9.19
N PRO A 193 -16.09 -3.49 -10.23
CA PRO A 193 -16.37 -3.84 -11.62
C PRO A 193 -15.73 -5.15 -12.08
N ARG A 194 -14.73 -5.66 -11.34
CA ARG A 194 -13.93 -6.85 -11.68
C ARG A 194 -13.30 -7.46 -10.43
N LYS A 195 -12.69 -8.63 -10.58
CA LYS A 195 -11.82 -9.18 -9.54
C LYS A 195 -10.61 -8.27 -9.32
N ILE A 196 -10.21 -8.12 -8.08
CA ILE A 196 -9.04 -7.33 -7.70
C ILE A 196 -7.78 -8.11 -8.07
N GLN A 197 -6.90 -7.50 -8.87
CA GLN A 197 -5.57 -8.05 -9.17
C GLN A 197 -4.66 -7.74 -7.98
N TYR A 198 -4.16 -8.76 -7.30
CA TYR A 198 -3.33 -8.59 -6.11
C TYR A 198 -1.93 -9.12 -6.38
N PHE A 199 -0.96 -8.24 -6.56
CA PHE A 199 0.44 -8.57 -6.80
C PHE A 199 1.21 -8.61 -5.48
N ILE A 200 1.70 -9.81 -5.12
CA ILE A 200 2.43 -10.10 -3.89
C ILE A 200 3.92 -10.13 -4.18
N TRP A 201 4.61 -9.10 -3.69
CA TRP A 201 6.05 -8.93 -3.80
C TRP A 201 6.76 -9.52 -2.59
N ASN A 202 7.81 -10.30 -2.84
CA ASN A 202 8.70 -10.85 -1.84
C ASN A 202 10.07 -10.16 -1.86
N SER A 203 10.47 -9.62 -3.00
CA SER A 203 11.71 -8.85 -3.19
C SER A 203 11.51 -7.35 -2.96
N ASP A 204 12.61 -6.63 -2.72
CA ASP A 204 12.62 -5.17 -2.58
C ASP A 204 12.36 -4.40 -3.89
N GLU A 205 11.99 -5.12 -4.95
CA GLU A 205 11.71 -4.55 -6.26
C GLU A 205 10.47 -3.66 -6.27
N LEU A 206 9.49 -3.89 -5.39
CA LEU A 206 8.33 -3.00 -5.26
C LEU A 206 8.76 -1.54 -5.02
N MET A 207 9.71 -1.33 -4.11
CA MET A 207 10.25 0.02 -3.84
C MET A 207 11.05 0.54 -5.04
N ARG A 208 11.85 -0.31 -5.69
CA ARG A 208 12.68 0.11 -6.83
C ARG A 208 11.86 0.58 -8.03
N PHE A 209 10.72 -0.05 -8.29
CA PHE A 209 9.93 0.21 -9.49
C PHE A 209 8.76 1.17 -9.27
N PHE A 210 8.10 1.08 -8.13
CA PHE A 210 6.93 1.90 -7.83
C PHE A 210 7.21 2.96 -6.77
N HIS A 211 8.42 3.01 -6.21
CA HIS A 211 8.78 3.93 -5.13
C HIS A 211 7.85 3.84 -3.91
N SER A 212 7.22 2.66 -3.71
CA SER A 212 6.35 2.37 -2.58
C SER A 212 7.03 1.36 -1.65
N PRO A 213 7.38 1.73 -0.41
CA PRO A 213 8.10 0.84 0.51
C PRO A 213 7.24 -0.33 1.01
N GLY A 214 5.91 -0.16 1.09
CA GLY A 214 4.98 -1.15 1.63
C GLY A 214 4.05 -1.75 0.58
N GLY A 215 3.06 -0.97 0.16
CA GLY A 215 2.06 -1.36 -0.81
C GLY A 215 1.36 -0.13 -1.37
N PHE A 216 0.59 -0.31 -2.43
CA PHE A 216 -0.30 0.72 -2.94
C PHE A 216 -1.46 0.09 -3.69
N THR A 217 -2.54 0.86 -3.76
CA THR A 217 -3.75 0.50 -4.51
C THR A 217 -3.96 1.46 -5.67
N ASN A 218 -4.08 0.92 -6.88
CA ASN A 218 -4.71 1.60 -8.00
C ASN A 218 -6.19 1.17 -8.07
N SER A 219 -7.06 1.99 -7.47
CA SER A 219 -8.48 1.66 -7.35
C SER A 219 -9.21 1.67 -8.69
N GLU A 220 -8.80 2.55 -9.61
CA GLU A 220 -9.44 2.74 -10.93
C GLU A 220 -9.41 1.46 -11.76
N TYR A 221 -8.31 0.70 -11.64
CA TYR A 221 -8.12 -0.57 -12.34
C TYR A 221 -8.32 -1.81 -11.44
N CYS A 222 -8.71 -1.62 -10.16
CA CYS A 222 -8.82 -2.68 -9.15
C CYS A 222 -7.52 -3.47 -8.98
N ILE A 223 -6.39 -2.77 -8.84
CA ILE A 223 -5.06 -3.37 -8.73
C ILE A 223 -4.44 -3.00 -7.40
N ILE A 224 -3.83 -3.98 -6.75
CA ILE A 224 -3.04 -3.81 -5.53
C ILE A 224 -1.65 -4.39 -5.77
N HIS A 225 -0.61 -3.63 -5.47
CA HIS A 225 0.76 -4.13 -5.34
C HIS A 225 1.17 -4.01 -3.88
N ALA A 226 1.52 -5.12 -3.25
CA ALA A 226 1.80 -5.14 -1.83
C ALA A 226 2.84 -6.20 -1.47
N ARG A 227 3.55 -5.99 -0.36
CA ARG A 227 4.36 -7.04 0.26
C ARG A 227 3.48 -8.13 0.87
N TYR A 228 4.01 -9.34 0.96
CA TYR A 228 3.31 -10.49 1.55
C TYR A 228 2.91 -10.29 3.02
N PHE A 229 3.55 -9.36 3.75
CA PHE A 229 3.25 -9.05 5.14
C PHE A 229 2.29 -7.87 5.32
N GLN A 230 1.74 -7.32 4.24
CA GLN A 230 0.71 -6.28 4.34
C GLN A 230 -0.56 -6.84 5.00
N SER A 231 -1.26 -5.96 5.72
CA SER A 231 -2.53 -6.34 6.34
C SER A 231 -3.55 -6.70 5.27
N ALA A 232 -4.44 -7.64 5.59
CA ALA A 232 -5.41 -8.11 4.62
C ALA A 232 -6.38 -6.99 4.19
N GLY A 233 -6.76 -6.10 5.11
CA GLY A 233 -7.84 -5.15 4.88
C GLY A 233 -7.43 -3.79 4.30
N HIS A 234 -6.21 -3.31 4.51
CA HIS A 234 -5.85 -1.90 4.27
C HIS A 234 -6.02 -1.52 2.79
N GLU A 235 -5.31 -2.21 1.91
CA GLU A 235 -5.32 -1.91 0.47
C GLU A 235 -6.68 -2.21 -0.17
N MET A 236 -7.33 -3.33 0.17
CA MET A 236 -8.66 -3.64 -0.40
C MET A 236 -9.74 -2.64 0.02
N THR A 237 -9.61 -2.04 1.21
CA THR A 237 -10.51 -0.99 1.67
C THR A 237 -10.42 0.25 0.81
N GLN A 238 -9.23 0.58 0.28
CA GLN A 238 -9.07 1.68 -0.66
C GLN A 238 -9.91 1.46 -1.92
N VAL A 239 -9.90 0.23 -2.48
CA VAL A 239 -10.73 -0.16 -3.62
C VAL A 239 -12.21 0.00 -3.30
N PHE A 240 -12.69 -0.58 -2.19
CA PHE A 240 -14.10 -0.46 -1.79
C PHE A 240 -14.53 0.99 -1.62
N SER A 241 -13.73 1.75 -0.88
CA SER A 241 -13.99 3.15 -0.61
C SER A 241 -14.05 3.95 -1.91
N TYR A 242 -13.28 3.60 -2.94
CA TYR A 242 -13.28 4.32 -4.23
C TYR A 242 -14.60 4.13 -4.98
N TYR A 243 -15.09 2.88 -5.05
CA TYR A 243 -16.28 2.52 -5.82
C TYR A 243 -17.63 2.83 -5.16
N ILE A 244 -17.64 3.52 -4.03
CA ILE A 244 -18.90 4.00 -3.43
C ILE A 244 -19.55 5.14 -4.22
N HIS A 245 -18.75 5.89 -4.99
CA HIS A 245 -19.20 7.06 -5.74
C HIS A 245 -18.37 7.19 -7.03
N PRO A 246 -18.97 7.58 -8.18
CA PRO A 246 -18.23 7.64 -9.45
C PRO A 246 -17.05 8.62 -9.46
N PHE A 247 -17.11 9.68 -8.65
CA PHE A 247 -16.06 10.71 -8.56
C PHE A 247 -15.87 11.08 -7.09
N PRO A 248 -15.16 10.26 -6.30
CA PRO A 248 -14.98 10.53 -4.89
C PRO A 248 -13.92 11.62 -4.70
N VAL A 249 -14.18 12.60 -3.82
CA VAL A 249 -13.12 13.50 -3.35
C VAL A 249 -12.40 12.83 -2.19
N ARG A 250 -11.09 12.64 -2.33
CA ARG A 250 -10.26 11.91 -1.36
C ARG A 250 -9.32 12.83 -0.63
N VAL A 251 -9.16 12.59 0.67
CA VAL A 251 -8.27 13.37 1.52
C VAL A 251 -7.55 12.41 2.47
N GLY A 252 -6.23 12.55 2.61
CA GLY A 252 -5.36 11.59 3.30
C GLY A 252 -5.89 11.13 4.66
N LEU A 253 -6.28 12.07 5.52
CA LEU A 253 -6.81 11.76 6.86
C LEU A 253 -7.99 10.79 6.85
N ILE A 254 -8.91 10.92 5.90
CA ILE A 254 -10.11 10.06 5.84
C ILE A 254 -9.84 8.83 4.98
N ASN A 255 -9.09 8.96 3.88
CA ASN A 255 -8.77 7.85 2.98
C ASN A 255 -7.88 6.79 3.65
N GLU A 256 -6.76 7.21 4.24
CA GLU A 256 -5.89 6.28 4.97
C GLU A 256 -6.56 5.86 6.28
N GLY A 257 -7.25 6.78 6.97
CA GLY A 257 -7.97 6.43 8.19
C GLY A 257 -9.02 5.34 8.00
N VAL A 258 -9.76 5.36 6.88
CA VAL A 258 -10.72 4.29 6.60
C VAL A 258 -10.02 2.97 6.28
N ALA A 259 -8.89 3.01 5.57
CA ALA A 259 -8.07 1.83 5.28
C ALA A 259 -7.52 1.19 6.57
N VAL A 260 -6.97 2.01 7.47
CA VAL A 260 -6.47 1.59 8.79
C VAL A 260 -7.59 1.02 9.66
N TYR A 261 -8.78 1.64 9.67
CA TYR A 261 -9.90 1.15 10.48
C TYR A 261 -10.37 -0.26 10.05
N PHE A 262 -10.35 -0.55 8.75
CA PHE A 262 -10.80 -1.82 8.19
C PHE A 262 -9.64 -2.80 7.91
N ASP A 263 -8.42 -2.53 8.38
CA ASP A 263 -7.20 -3.27 8.06
C ASP A 263 -7.19 -4.76 8.47
N GLN A 264 -8.14 -5.16 9.33
CA GLN A 264 -8.29 -6.50 9.92
C GLN A 264 -7.17 -6.93 10.85
N THR A 265 -6.30 -6.02 11.31
CA THR A 265 -5.23 -6.36 12.26
C THR A 265 -5.74 -6.50 13.69
N GLY A 266 -6.87 -5.85 14.00
CA GLY A 266 -7.42 -5.79 15.37
C GLY A 266 -6.69 -4.80 16.29
N THR A 267 -5.76 -4.01 15.75
CA THR A 267 -4.98 -3.02 16.49
C THR A 267 -5.88 -1.95 17.11
N ASP A 268 -5.64 -1.62 18.39
CA ASP A 268 -6.25 -0.43 19.00
C ASP A 268 -5.50 0.82 18.56
N GLN A 269 -5.95 1.38 17.43
CA GLN A 269 -5.31 2.52 16.77
C GLN A 269 -5.23 3.77 17.65
N LEU A 270 -6.18 3.98 18.58
CA LEU A 270 -6.13 5.14 19.48
C LEU A 270 -4.99 4.98 20.48
N LYS A 271 -4.83 3.77 20.99
CA LYS A 271 -3.77 3.44 21.94
C LYS A 271 -2.39 3.52 21.29
N LEU A 272 -2.27 3.01 20.07
CA LEU A 272 -1.04 3.10 19.28
C LEU A 272 -0.67 4.55 18.96
N ALA A 273 -1.63 5.34 18.46
CA ALA A 273 -1.44 6.76 18.17
C ALA A 273 -0.90 7.52 19.40
N ARG A 274 -1.54 7.33 20.56
CA ARG A 274 -1.11 8.02 21.79
C ARG A 274 0.26 7.57 22.28
N TRP A 275 0.61 6.30 22.10
CA TRP A 275 1.94 5.80 22.46
C TRP A 275 3.02 6.44 21.58
N LEU A 276 2.84 6.43 20.26
CA LEU A 276 3.76 7.04 19.31
C LEU A 276 3.95 8.54 19.53
N LEU A 277 2.83 9.27 19.68
CA LEU A 277 2.87 10.70 19.93
C LEU A 277 3.65 11.02 21.21
N ALA A 278 3.56 10.16 22.25
CA ALA A 278 4.34 10.33 23.46
C ALA A 278 5.83 9.98 23.28
N GLU A 279 6.14 8.89 22.58
CA GLU A 279 7.53 8.46 22.31
C GLU A 279 8.29 9.49 21.46
N HIS A 280 7.59 10.13 20.52
CA HIS A 280 8.16 11.13 19.61
C HIS A 280 8.00 12.58 20.10
N ASP A 281 7.61 12.78 21.37
CA ASP A 281 7.46 14.09 22.01
C ASP A 281 6.47 15.04 21.30
N VAL A 282 5.46 14.49 20.64
CA VAL A 282 4.39 15.22 19.95
C VAL A 282 3.23 15.48 20.91
N HIS A 283 3.20 16.68 21.49
CA HIS A 283 2.20 17.03 22.52
C HIS A 283 0.86 17.54 21.99
N GLN A 284 0.82 17.98 20.72
CA GLN A 284 -0.38 18.55 20.12
C GLN A 284 -0.54 18.08 18.68
N VAL A 285 -1.73 17.56 18.38
CA VAL A 285 -2.15 17.18 17.02
C VAL A 285 -3.36 18.03 16.67
N SER A 286 -3.31 18.72 15.54
CA SER A 286 -4.44 19.45 14.97
C SER A 286 -5.09 18.61 13.88
N ILE A 287 -6.27 18.08 14.16
CA ILE A 287 -7.00 17.26 13.19
C ILE A 287 -7.39 18.08 11.98
N ARG A 288 -7.63 19.39 12.13
CA ARG A 288 -7.93 20.26 10.99
C ARG A 288 -6.74 20.44 10.06
N GLU A 289 -5.55 20.62 10.61
CA GLU A 289 -4.34 20.77 9.81
C GLU A 289 -4.03 19.46 9.10
N LEU A 290 -4.12 18.33 9.81
CA LEU A 290 -3.93 17.00 9.22
C LEU A 290 -4.98 16.67 8.14
N TRP A 291 -6.23 17.15 8.31
CA TRP A 291 -7.28 17.02 7.29
C TRP A 291 -6.96 17.84 6.05
N ASN A 292 -6.40 19.05 6.18
CA ASN A 292 -6.08 19.88 5.03
C ASN A 292 -4.74 19.49 4.37
N GLN A 293 -3.79 18.99 5.15
CA GLN A 293 -2.43 18.69 4.75
C GLN A 293 -1.96 17.43 5.47
N TRP A 294 -1.94 16.32 4.75
CA TRP A 294 -1.64 14.99 5.31
C TRP A 294 -0.24 14.87 5.91
N ASN A 295 0.73 15.60 5.36
CA ASN A 295 2.14 15.57 5.75
C ASN A 295 2.48 16.42 7.00
N GLN A 296 1.47 16.89 7.74
CA GLN A 296 1.66 17.63 9.00
C GLN A 296 2.16 16.75 10.15
N LEU A 297 2.07 15.44 9.99
CA LEU A 297 2.56 14.45 10.93
C LEU A 297 3.22 13.32 10.11
N PRO A 298 4.34 12.72 10.58
CA PRO A 298 4.94 11.60 9.86
C PRO A 298 3.96 10.42 9.70
N GLU A 299 4.23 9.54 8.73
CA GLU A 299 3.34 8.43 8.40
C GLU A 299 3.12 7.49 9.59
N GLU A 300 4.16 7.29 10.42
CA GLU A 300 4.11 6.39 11.55
C GLU A 300 3.00 6.75 12.55
N GLU A 301 2.80 8.03 12.84
CA GLU A 301 1.79 8.54 13.76
C GLU A 301 0.49 8.93 13.08
N SER A 302 0.56 9.46 11.85
CA SER A 302 -0.64 9.92 11.12
C SER A 302 -1.60 8.78 10.79
N TYR A 303 -1.11 7.58 10.45
CA TYR A 303 -1.97 6.43 10.15
C TYR A 303 -2.80 5.98 11.36
N PRO A 304 -2.21 5.70 12.55
CA PRO A 304 -2.99 5.38 13.75
C PRO A 304 -3.92 6.51 14.21
N VAL A 305 -3.48 7.77 14.11
CA VAL A 305 -4.34 8.94 14.40
C VAL A 305 -5.55 8.96 13.45
N ALA A 306 -5.33 8.74 12.16
CA ALA A 306 -6.38 8.72 11.16
C ALA A 306 -7.37 7.57 11.38
N GLY A 307 -6.88 6.35 11.62
CA GLY A 307 -7.71 5.18 11.86
C GLY A 307 -8.58 5.32 13.10
N SER A 308 -8.00 5.83 14.19
CA SER A 308 -8.74 6.09 15.42
C SER A 308 -9.73 7.26 15.30
N PHE A 309 -9.40 8.29 14.50
CA PHE A 309 -10.33 9.38 14.23
C PHE A 309 -11.52 8.93 13.38
N VAL A 310 -11.30 8.08 12.38
CA VAL A 310 -12.38 7.47 11.59
C VAL A 310 -13.29 6.63 12.47
N LYS A 311 -12.74 5.76 13.33
CA LYS A 311 -13.51 5.04 14.36
C LYS A 311 -14.36 6.00 15.20
N TYR A 312 -13.75 7.06 15.71
CA TYR A 312 -14.42 8.05 16.53
C TYR A 312 -15.59 8.73 15.81
N LEU A 313 -15.40 9.13 14.55
CA LEU A 313 -16.44 9.73 13.71
C LEU A 313 -17.61 8.76 13.46
N MET A 314 -17.34 7.47 13.24
CA MET A 314 -18.40 6.48 13.06
C MET A 314 -19.21 6.26 14.35
N GLU A 315 -18.54 6.14 15.50
CA GLU A 315 -19.18 5.91 16.80
C GLU A 315 -20.00 7.11 17.28
N HIS A 316 -19.51 8.34 17.09
CA HIS A 316 -20.13 9.55 17.64
C HIS A 316 -20.97 10.33 16.62
N GLY A 317 -20.56 10.27 15.34
CA GLY A 317 -21.23 10.90 14.21
C GLY A 317 -22.27 10.00 13.53
N GLY A 318 -22.12 8.68 13.66
CA GLY A 318 -23.02 7.66 13.12
C GLY A 318 -22.59 7.16 11.74
N GLU A 319 -22.65 5.84 11.54
CA GLU A 319 -22.21 5.13 10.33
C GLU A 319 -22.78 5.73 9.04
N GLN A 320 -24.09 6.00 8.98
CA GLN A 320 -24.73 6.51 7.74
C GLN A 320 -24.21 7.89 7.33
N LYS A 321 -23.87 8.74 8.30
CA LYS A 321 -23.26 10.04 8.02
C LYS A 321 -21.82 9.87 7.56
N PHE A 322 -21.09 8.92 8.15
CA PHE A 322 -19.74 8.62 7.69
C PHE A 322 -19.72 8.05 6.27
N LYS A 323 -20.64 7.16 5.90
CA LYS A 323 -20.77 6.68 4.51
C LYS A 323 -21.00 7.82 3.51
N ARG A 324 -21.78 8.83 3.88
CA ARG A 324 -21.95 10.05 3.07
C ARG A 324 -20.66 10.88 2.95
N LEU A 325 -19.82 10.88 3.99
CA LEU A 325 -18.54 11.59 3.98
C LEU A 325 -17.57 10.92 3.00
N LEU A 326 -17.62 9.61 2.83
CA LEU A 326 -16.67 8.92 1.96
C LEU A 326 -16.78 9.35 0.48
N ALA A 327 -17.94 9.85 0.03
CA ALA A 327 -18.13 10.38 -1.33
C ALA A 327 -17.42 11.72 -1.56
N ASP A 328 -17.31 12.56 -0.53
CA ASP A 328 -16.53 13.79 -0.56
C ASP A 328 -15.91 14.00 0.82
N GLN A 329 -14.64 13.62 0.94
CA GLN A 329 -13.92 13.57 2.21
C GLN A 329 -13.41 14.95 2.66
N SER A 330 -13.77 16.04 1.98
CA SER A 330 -13.38 17.39 2.38
C SER A 330 -13.95 17.78 3.76
N ILE A 331 -13.22 18.63 4.48
CA ILE A 331 -13.68 19.15 5.77
C ILE A 331 -14.92 20.04 5.60
N GLU A 332 -15.06 20.72 4.46
CA GLU A 332 -16.25 21.50 4.10
C GLU A 332 -17.49 20.60 3.99
N ASN A 333 -17.36 19.45 3.33
CA ASN A 333 -18.45 18.49 3.25
C ASN A 333 -18.74 17.85 4.60
N ALA A 334 -17.71 17.53 5.39
CA ALA A 334 -17.88 17.07 6.77
C ALA A 334 -18.71 18.07 7.61
N ARG A 335 -18.45 19.38 7.48
CA ARG A 335 -19.26 20.42 8.16
C ARG A 335 -20.73 20.39 7.71
N ARG A 336 -21.01 20.14 6.43
CA ARG A 336 -22.40 19.99 5.94
C ARG A 336 -23.10 18.76 6.52
N ILE A 337 -22.36 17.66 6.72
CA ILE A 337 -22.90 16.39 7.22
C ILE A 337 -23.14 16.42 8.74
N TYR A 338 -22.17 16.91 9.51
CA TYR A 338 -22.18 16.86 10.96
C TYR A 338 -22.65 18.18 11.62
N GLY A 339 -22.67 19.28 10.89
CA GLY A 339 -23.07 20.59 11.38
C GLY A 339 -22.14 21.11 12.48
N SER A 340 -22.71 21.82 13.45
CA SER A 340 -21.97 22.39 14.60
C SER A 340 -21.31 21.34 15.50
N ARG A 341 -21.69 20.06 15.39
CA ARG A 341 -21.07 18.97 16.17
C ARG A 341 -19.66 18.62 15.72
N LEU A 342 -19.28 18.90 14.46
CA LEU A 342 -17.95 18.53 13.95
C LEU A 342 -16.83 19.16 14.78
N ASP A 343 -16.98 20.45 15.09
CA ASP A 343 -15.96 21.20 15.84
C ASP A 343 -15.79 20.64 17.25
N ARG A 344 -16.88 20.16 17.85
CA ARG A 344 -16.86 19.44 19.12
C ARG A 344 -16.20 18.07 18.98
N PHE A 345 -16.53 17.28 17.95
CA PHE A 345 -15.91 15.98 17.71
C PHE A 345 -14.40 16.06 17.56
N ILE A 346 -13.92 17.03 16.77
CA ILE A 346 -12.49 17.28 16.59
C ILE A 346 -11.85 17.59 17.94
N LYS A 347 -12.40 18.55 18.69
CA LYS A 347 -11.85 18.97 19.98
C LYS A 347 -11.85 17.84 21.02
N ASP A 348 -12.95 17.08 21.09
CA ASP A 348 -13.09 15.97 22.02
C ASP A 348 -12.08 14.85 21.67
N PHE A 349 -11.86 14.58 20.38
CA PHE A 349 -10.87 13.61 19.92
C PHE A 349 -9.41 14.05 20.14
N GLU A 350 -9.07 15.31 19.84
CA GLU A 350 -7.74 15.87 20.12
C GLU A 350 -7.40 15.76 21.62
N LYS A 351 -8.40 15.96 22.49
CA LYS A 351 -8.25 15.75 23.94
C LYS A 351 -8.00 14.27 24.29
N LEU A 352 -8.62 13.32 23.57
CA LEU A 352 -8.34 11.89 23.76
C LEU A 352 -6.88 11.56 23.39
N LEU A 353 -6.36 12.15 22.31
CA LEU A 353 -4.95 11.98 21.91
C LEU A 353 -3.99 12.50 22.98
N SER A 354 -4.24 13.69 23.52
CA SER A 354 -3.38 14.30 24.54
C SER A 354 -3.58 13.74 25.96
N SER A 355 -4.53 12.83 26.17
CA SER A 355 -4.74 12.23 27.48
C SER A 355 -3.55 11.34 27.85
N PRO A 356 -3.05 11.36 29.10
CA PRO A 356 -1.90 10.55 29.50
C PRO A 356 -2.16 9.08 29.18
N ASN A 357 -1.26 8.44 28.43
CA ASN A 357 -1.35 7.01 28.17
C ASN A 357 -1.66 6.29 29.48
N GLU A 358 -2.65 5.38 29.47
CA GLU A 358 -2.54 4.27 30.38
C GLU A 358 -1.22 3.63 30.00
N VAL A 359 -0.19 3.87 30.82
CA VAL A 359 1.10 3.22 30.64
C VAL A 359 0.77 1.74 30.62
N VAL A 360 0.83 1.12 29.46
CA VAL A 360 0.80 -0.33 29.37
C VAL A 360 2.12 -0.76 29.94
N LYS A 361 2.11 -0.90 31.27
CA LYS A 361 3.18 -1.55 31.96
C LYS A 361 3.17 -2.98 31.45
N ILE A 362 4.23 -3.34 30.75
CA ILE A 362 4.55 -4.74 30.58
C ILE A 362 4.86 -5.24 31.99
N ASP A 363 3.89 -5.89 32.61
CA ASP A 363 4.01 -6.37 33.99
C ASP A 363 5.11 -7.44 34.09
N ALA A 364 5.24 -8.27 33.05
CA ALA A 364 6.38 -9.17 32.86
C ALA A 364 6.52 -9.61 31.39
N LEU A 365 7.75 -9.63 30.88
CA LEU A 365 8.18 -10.38 29.70
C LEU A 365 8.53 -11.79 30.14
N LYS A 366 7.85 -12.80 29.57
CA LYS A 366 8.15 -14.20 29.87
C LYS A 366 8.85 -14.85 28.67
N LEU A 367 10.06 -15.35 28.89
CA LEU A 367 10.80 -16.11 27.89
C LEU A 367 10.41 -17.59 27.97
N THR A 368 9.94 -18.18 26.87
CA THR A 368 9.30 -19.52 26.90
C THR A 368 10.10 -20.62 26.23
N LYS A 369 10.69 -20.35 25.07
CA LYS A 369 11.44 -21.35 24.29
C LYS A 369 12.67 -20.72 23.67
N ALA A 370 13.69 -21.52 23.42
CA ALA A 370 14.88 -21.07 22.72
C ALA A 370 15.24 -21.99 21.56
N TYR A 371 15.77 -21.40 20.50
CA TYR A 371 16.07 -22.05 19.24
C TYR A 371 17.44 -21.58 18.75
N TRP A 372 18.32 -22.49 18.35
CA TRP A 372 19.54 -22.08 17.65
C TRP A 372 19.19 -21.52 16.27
N SER A 373 20.03 -20.61 15.76
CA SER A 373 19.86 -20.06 14.41
C SER A 373 19.77 -21.14 13.32
N ASN A 374 20.49 -22.25 13.49
CA ASN A 374 20.49 -23.40 12.59
C ASN A 374 19.32 -24.37 12.81
N ASP A 375 18.44 -24.11 13.79
CA ASP A 375 17.23 -24.91 13.98
C ASP A 375 16.37 -24.79 12.72
N PRO A 376 15.83 -25.91 12.18
CA PRO A 376 14.96 -25.88 11.01
C PRO A 376 13.81 -24.89 11.14
N GLN A 377 13.26 -24.69 12.35
CA GLN A 377 12.22 -23.71 12.61
C GLN A 377 12.72 -22.27 12.37
N MET A 378 13.97 -21.96 12.72
CA MET A 378 14.57 -20.63 12.53
C MET A 378 15.04 -20.42 11.09
N GLN A 379 15.51 -21.46 10.42
CA GLN A 379 15.85 -21.42 8.99
C GLN A 379 14.62 -21.10 8.12
N ASN A 380 13.46 -21.65 8.50
CA ASN A 380 12.17 -21.32 7.86
C ASN A 380 11.74 -19.86 8.03
N LEU A 381 12.37 -19.12 8.95
CA LEU A 381 12.12 -17.72 9.20
C LEU A 381 13.14 -16.79 8.51
N GLY A 382 14.03 -17.32 7.66
CA GLY A 382 15.00 -16.54 6.88
C GLY A 382 16.16 -15.98 7.70
N MET A 383 16.45 -16.59 8.85
CA MET A 383 17.56 -16.17 9.73
C MET A 383 18.92 -16.55 9.14
N ALA A 384 19.90 -15.67 9.35
CA ALA A 384 21.29 -15.99 9.05
C ALA A 384 21.73 -17.20 9.87
N ASP A 385 22.30 -18.20 9.20
CA ASP A 385 22.84 -19.42 9.81
C ASP A 385 24.20 -19.13 10.49
N ASP A 386 24.15 -18.29 11.53
CA ASP A 386 25.30 -18.07 12.40
C ASP A 386 25.19 -18.97 13.62
N PRO A 387 26.00 -20.02 13.77
CA PRO A 387 25.89 -20.99 14.86
C PRO A 387 26.08 -20.39 16.25
N ARG A 388 26.55 -19.14 16.34
CA ARG A 388 26.76 -18.40 17.59
C ARG A 388 25.50 -17.68 18.06
N CYS A 389 24.48 -17.64 17.22
CA CYS A 389 23.22 -16.99 17.50
C CYS A 389 22.14 -17.99 17.93
N PHE A 390 21.33 -17.60 18.90
CA PHE A 390 20.10 -18.29 19.25
C PHE A 390 18.99 -17.27 19.53
N PHE A 391 17.75 -17.72 19.43
CA PHE A 391 16.57 -16.89 19.52
C PHE A 391 15.68 -17.40 20.63
N VAL A 392 15.09 -16.49 21.40
CA VAL A 392 14.21 -16.85 22.51
C VAL A 392 12.82 -16.26 22.29
N GLU A 393 11.81 -17.13 22.28
CA GLU A 393 10.41 -16.77 22.14
C GLU A 393 9.91 -16.03 23.38
N LEU A 394 9.20 -14.91 23.14
CA LEU A 394 8.55 -14.09 24.14
C LEU A 394 7.05 -14.43 24.23
N GLU A 395 6.62 -14.91 25.39
CA GLU A 395 5.21 -14.92 25.76
C GLU A 395 4.83 -13.52 26.26
N MET A 396 4.01 -12.84 25.46
CA MET A 396 3.40 -11.57 25.83
C MET A 396 1.92 -11.78 26.09
N PRO A 397 1.32 -11.09 27.08
CA PRO A 397 -0.14 -10.96 27.14
C PRO A 397 -0.62 -10.45 25.77
N ARG A 398 -1.78 -10.93 25.30
CA ARG A 398 -2.51 -10.32 24.17
C ARG A 398 -2.97 -8.90 24.56
N SER A 399 -2.04 -8.00 24.84
CA SER A 399 -2.30 -6.57 24.90
C SER A 399 -2.00 -6.02 23.53
N ASP A 400 -2.99 -5.37 22.93
CA ASP A 400 -3.09 -4.93 21.54
C ASP A 400 -2.12 -3.80 21.14
N ILE A 401 -0.96 -3.70 21.81
CA ILE A 401 0.17 -2.86 21.45
C ILE A 401 1.33 -3.81 21.23
N LEU A 402 1.60 -4.18 19.98
CA LEU A 402 2.78 -4.97 19.67
C LEU A 402 3.97 -4.06 19.29
N PRO A 403 5.20 -4.45 19.67
CA PRO A 403 6.45 -3.70 19.55
C PRO A 403 6.97 -3.39 18.13
N ASP A 404 6.18 -3.42 17.05
CA ASP A 404 6.67 -3.05 15.69
C ASP A 404 7.36 -1.68 15.65
N GLN A 405 6.99 -0.81 16.58
CA GLN A 405 7.49 0.55 16.73
C GLN A 405 8.38 0.73 17.97
N LEU A 406 8.46 -0.28 18.84
CA LEU A 406 9.46 -0.35 19.91
C LEU A 406 10.71 -0.99 19.30
N GLY A 407 11.59 -0.16 18.72
CA GLY A 407 12.92 -0.58 18.27
C GLY A 407 13.79 -1.10 19.41
N GLY A 408 13.51 -2.31 19.91
CA GLY A 408 14.24 -3.00 20.97
C GLY A 408 13.44 -3.26 22.26
N PHE A 409 14.03 -4.07 23.14
CA PHE A 409 13.63 -4.26 24.54
C PHE A 409 13.20 -2.93 25.21
N PRO A 410 12.20 -2.93 26.11
CA PRO A 410 11.78 -1.73 26.83
C PRO A 410 12.96 -0.95 27.40
N LYS A 411 13.19 0.27 26.88
CA LYS A 411 14.34 1.11 27.26
C LYS A 411 14.28 1.57 28.71
N ASP A 412 13.11 1.52 29.35
CA ASP A 412 12.87 1.86 30.74
C ASP A 412 13.39 0.81 31.74
N ILE A 413 13.82 -0.36 31.26
CA ILE A 413 14.51 -1.37 32.08
C ILE A 413 16.01 -1.05 32.09
N PRO A 414 16.66 -0.82 33.25
CA PRO A 414 18.10 -0.55 33.29
C PRO A 414 18.93 -1.68 32.68
N GLN A 415 20.07 -1.32 32.06
CA GLN A 415 20.90 -2.26 31.29
C GLN A 415 21.34 -3.48 32.11
N GLU A 416 21.65 -3.29 33.40
CA GLU A 416 22.08 -4.39 34.27
C GLU A 416 21.02 -5.49 34.49
N TYR A 417 19.74 -5.18 34.22
CA TYR A 417 18.63 -6.14 34.28
C TYR A 417 18.29 -6.74 32.91
N ARG A 418 18.92 -6.25 31.84
CA ARG A 418 18.81 -6.78 30.47
C ARG A 418 20.06 -7.57 30.04
N THR A 419 20.99 -7.81 30.95
CA THR A 419 22.18 -8.65 30.70
C THR A 419 21.88 -10.11 31.02
N PHE A 420 22.17 -10.99 30.09
CA PHE A 420 21.95 -12.43 30.23
C PHE A 420 23.26 -13.21 30.14
N ILE A 421 23.25 -14.43 30.68
CA ILE A 421 24.33 -15.40 30.63
C ILE A 421 23.77 -16.80 30.35
N LEU A 422 24.58 -17.66 29.75
CA LEU A 422 24.34 -19.09 29.68
C LEU A 422 25.10 -19.80 30.81
N THR A 423 24.44 -20.71 31.51
CA THR A 423 25.00 -21.44 32.65
C THR A 423 24.79 -22.95 32.47
N ALA A 424 25.77 -23.76 32.87
CA ALA A 424 25.68 -25.22 32.88
C ALA A 424 26.40 -25.77 34.11
N ASP A 425 25.94 -26.90 34.64
CA ASP A 425 26.47 -27.49 35.87
C ASP A 425 27.97 -27.80 35.73
N GLY A 426 28.78 -27.25 36.63
CA GLY A 426 30.23 -27.40 36.62
C GLY A 426 30.98 -26.64 35.50
N LYS A 427 30.31 -25.73 34.77
CA LYS A 427 30.92 -24.89 33.74
C LYS A 427 30.94 -23.42 34.14
N LEU A 428 31.89 -22.66 33.56
CA LEU A 428 31.91 -21.20 33.71
C LEU A 428 30.74 -20.55 32.94
N PRO A 429 30.11 -19.49 33.48
CA PRO A 429 29.08 -18.75 32.77
C PRO A 429 29.60 -18.13 31.47
N ILE A 430 28.73 -18.08 30.45
CA ILE A 430 29.01 -17.51 29.13
C ILE A 430 28.19 -16.24 28.94
N ALA A 431 28.85 -15.14 28.58
CA ALA A 431 28.18 -13.88 28.27
C ALA A 431 27.46 -13.96 26.92
N VAL A 432 26.29 -13.32 26.85
CA VAL A 432 25.52 -13.20 25.61
C VAL A 432 25.12 -11.74 25.37
N ASN A 433 25.24 -11.31 24.12
CA ASN A 433 24.75 -10.01 23.65
C ASN A 433 23.31 -10.15 23.16
N THR A 434 22.49 -9.12 23.30
CA THR A 434 21.05 -9.20 22.98
C THR A 434 20.63 -8.17 21.94
N ASP A 435 19.82 -8.60 20.97
CA ASP A 435 19.06 -7.76 20.06
C ASP A 435 17.60 -8.24 19.97
N THR A 436 16.64 -7.36 19.66
CA THR A 436 15.21 -7.72 19.64
C THR A 436 14.66 -7.67 18.23
N MET A 437 13.88 -8.69 17.85
CA MET A 437 13.34 -8.80 16.51
C MET A 437 11.91 -9.36 16.52
N LYS A 438 11.07 -8.80 15.65
CA LYS A 438 9.73 -9.34 15.39
C LYS A 438 9.75 -10.32 14.24
N MET A 439 8.97 -11.39 14.36
CA MET A 439 8.79 -12.36 13.30
C MET A 439 7.32 -12.75 13.16
N THR A 440 6.92 -13.16 11.96
CA THR A 440 5.57 -13.68 11.69
C THR A 440 5.68 -15.09 11.15
N LEU A 441 4.99 -16.03 11.79
CA LEU A 441 4.93 -17.44 11.41
C LEU A 441 3.45 -17.86 11.43
N ASN A 442 2.93 -18.50 10.37
CA ASN A 442 1.53 -18.98 10.33
C ASN A 442 0.46 -17.94 10.74
N ASN A 443 0.60 -16.67 10.33
CA ASN A 443 -0.28 -15.56 10.73
C ASN A 443 -0.38 -15.31 12.25
N GLN A 444 0.61 -15.79 12.98
CA GLN A 444 0.86 -15.42 14.37
C GLN A 444 2.17 -14.64 14.41
N SER A 445 2.14 -13.42 14.96
CA SER A 445 3.36 -12.67 15.24
C SER A 445 3.99 -13.23 16.52
N TYR A 446 5.23 -13.69 16.39
CA TYR A 446 6.06 -14.12 17.50
C TYR A 446 7.15 -13.09 17.71
N TRP A 447 7.40 -12.78 18.97
CA TRP A 447 8.52 -11.93 19.35
C TRP A 447 9.69 -12.81 19.74
N TYR A 448 10.83 -12.54 19.14
CA TYR A 448 12.08 -13.20 19.47
C TYR A 448 13.09 -12.19 19.97
N ILE A 449 13.91 -12.61 20.92
CA ILE A 449 15.14 -11.92 21.26
C ILE A 449 16.27 -12.75 20.69
N GLN A 450 17.05 -12.14 19.81
CA GLN A 450 18.29 -12.70 19.33
C GLN A 450 19.36 -12.53 20.40
N PHE A 451 20.08 -13.61 20.67
CA PHE A 451 21.25 -13.63 21.51
C PHE A 451 22.45 -14.06 20.68
N GLU A 452 23.57 -13.34 20.79
CA GLU A 452 24.83 -13.68 20.14
C GLU A 452 25.90 -13.99 21.19
N ILE A 453 26.64 -15.08 20.97
CA ILE A 453 27.79 -15.48 21.76
C ILE A 453 29.07 -15.08 21.03
N SER A 454 30.07 -14.58 21.76
CA SER A 454 31.40 -14.31 21.19
C SER A 454 32.03 -15.59 20.62
N ASN A 455 32.90 -15.49 19.62
CA ASN A 455 33.62 -16.65 19.09
C ASN A 455 34.37 -17.44 20.19
N ASP A 456 35.04 -16.72 21.09
CA ASP A 456 35.83 -17.32 22.16
C ASP A 456 34.96 -18.08 23.16
N ASP A 457 33.80 -17.52 23.52
CA ASP A 457 32.89 -18.18 24.46
C ASP A 457 32.09 -19.30 23.81
N PHE A 458 31.74 -19.17 22.53
CA PHE A 458 31.09 -20.24 21.78
C PHE A 458 32.01 -21.47 21.68
N ASN A 459 33.31 -21.27 21.49
CA ASN A 459 34.30 -22.35 21.48
C ASN A 459 34.48 -23.03 22.84
N LYS A 460 34.14 -22.36 23.94
CA LYS A 460 34.12 -22.95 25.30
C LYS A 460 32.86 -23.78 25.57
N MET A 461 31.83 -23.69 24.70
CA MET A 461 30.63 -24.51 24.85
C MET A 461 30.88 -25.95 24.42
N GLU A 462 30.60 -26.89 25.31
CA GLU A 462 30.71 -28.31 25.01
C GLU A 462 29.44 -28.80 24.30
N PRO A 463 29.57 -29.47 23.13
CA PRO A 463 28.43 -30.08 22.46
C PRO A 463 27.74 -31.12 23.34
N GLY A 464 26.41 -31.19 23.27
CA GLY A 464 25.61 -32.12 24.06
C GLY A 464 25.38 -31.72 25.52
N ILE A 465 26.01 -30.65 26.01
CA ILE A 465 25.72 -30.07 27.32
C ILE A 465 24.54 -29.10 27.21
N GLU A 466 23.62 -29.20 28.16
CA GLU A 466 22.47 -28.31 28.29
C GLU A 466 22.88 -27.03 29.04
N TYR A 467 22.74 -25.89 28.38
CA TYR A 467 22.94 -24.57 28.95
C TYR A 467 21.60 -23.91 29.23
N ARG A 468 21.48 -23.27 30.40
CA ARG A 468 20.31 -22.50 30.84
C ARG A 468 20.58 -21.02 30.70
N LEU A 469 19.64 -20.31 30.10
CA LEU A 469 19.67 -18.85 30.04
C LEU A 469 19.29 -18.28 31.42
N ALA A 470 20.11 -17.37 31.93
CA ALA A 470 19.88 -16.70 33.21
C ALA A 470 20.10 -15.19 33.05
N ALA A 471 19.32 -14.37 33.75
CA ALA A 471 19.62 -12.94 33.87
C ALA A 471 20.76 -12.78 34.90
N VAL A 472 21.73 -11.91 34.61
CA VAL A 472 22.85 -11.65 35.53
C VAL A 472 22.36 -11.08 36.86
N LYS A 473 21.31 -10.25 36.81
CA LYS A 473 20.69 -9.64 37.97
C LYS A 473 19.17 -9.80 37.89
N ALA A 474 18.56 -10.23 39.00
CA ALA A 474 17.11 -10.28 39.10
C ALA A 474 16.54 -8.86 39.04
N ASP A 475 15.57 -8.63 38.16
CA ASP A 475 14.82 -7.38 38.12
C ASP A 475 13.99 -7.24 39.41
N PRO A 476 14.22 -6.21 40.25
CA PRO A 476 13.47 -5.99 41.49
C PRO A 476 11.97 -5.77 41.25
N LYS A 477 11.56 -5.41 40.03
CA LYS A 477 10.16 -5.25 39.63
C LYS A 477 9.57 -6.51 38.98
N ASN A 478 10.33 -7.61 38.87
CA ASN A 478 9.96 -8.86 38.21
C ASN A 478 9.47 -8.70 36.75
N ARG A 479 9.92 -7.67 36.03
CA ARG A 479 9.45 -7.38 34.65
C ARG A 479 10.09 -8.28 33.61
N ILE A 480 11.15 -9.01 33.95
CA ILE A 480 11.75 -10.04 33.09
C ILE A 480 11.72 -11.36 33.86
N ARG A 481 11.06 -12.37 33.27
CA ARG A 481 10.99 -13.72 33.80
C ARG A 481 11.50 -14.70 32.75
N ILE A 482 12.58 -15.38 33.07
CA ILE A 482 13.07 -16.50 32.27
C ILE A 482 12.34 -17.75 32.77
N SER A 483 11.62 -18.45 31.89
CA SER A 483 11.02 -19.73 32.27
C SER A 483 12.12 -20.70 32.72
N PRO A 484 11.91 -21.51 33.77
CA PRO A 484 12.89 -22.51 34.23
C PRO A 484 13.30 -23.54 33.15
N GLU A 485 12.55 -23.59 32.06
CA GLU A 485 12.68 -24.55 30.97
C GLU A 485 13.46 -24.03 29.75
N VAL A 486 13.88 -22.76 29.73
CA VAL A 486 14.67 -22.22 28.61
C VAL A 486 16.08 -22.81 28.63
N LYS A 487 16.26 -23.83 27.80
CA LYS A 487 17.45 -24.67 27.73
C LYS A 487 17.91 -24.78 26.28
N LEU A 488 19.22 -24.78 26.09
CA LEU A 488 19.86 -24.87 24.78
C LEU A 488 20.98 -25.89 24.84
N THR A 489 21.01 -26.79 23.87
CA THR A 489 22.10 -27.74 23.70
C THR A 489 22.80 -27.43 22.39
N ARG A 490 24.12 -27.19 22.43
CA ARG A 490 24.91 -27.06 21.21
C ARG A 490 24.94 -28.44 20.52
N SER A 491 24.45 -28.54 19.29
CA SER A 491 24.60 -29.74 18.48
C SER A 491 26.04 -29.92 18.03
N VAL A 492 26.49 -31.17 17.89
CA VAL A 492 27.73 -31.46 17.17
C VAL A 492 27.40 -31.16 15.72
N SER A 493 28.02 -30.13 15.12
CA SER A 493 27.97 -29.99 13.68
C SER A 493 28.64 -31.22 13.08
N GLU A 494 27.87 -32.16 12.53
CA GLU A 494 28.41 -33.06 11.52
C GLU A 494 28.86 -32.17 10.36
N LYS A 495 30.16 -32.24 10.05
CA LYS A 495 30.77 -31.53 8.94
C LYS A 495 30.23 -32.00 7.60
#